data_AF-A0ABD2JNP2-F1
#
_entry.id   AF-A0ABD2JNP2-F1
#
_cell.length_a   1.000
_cell.length_b   1.000
_cell.length_c   1.000
_cell.angle_alpha   90.00
_cell.angle_beta   90.00
_cell.angle_gamma   90.00
#
_symmetry.space_group_name_H-M   'P 1'
#
loop_
_entity.id
_entity.type
_entity.pdbx_description
1 polymer ?
#
loop_
_entity_poly.entity_id
_entity_poly.type
_entity_poly.pdbx_seq_one_letter_code
_entity_poly.pdbx_strand_id
1 'polypeptide(L)'
;MIKETAIPPTVLRVHNERVKESLQLVNNEYLTKASVHFDTTPLHVDYRVLGPPATLYRNNHRVTPAASNCEWRPGDALVNAQIGTWVAYAFGNPAGDLMRRLGLTETMWR
;
A
#
# COMPACT_ATOMS: atom_id res chain seq x y z
N MET A 1 -10.46 -0.13 12.09
CA MET A 1 -9.21 -0.94 12.06
C MET A 1 -8.16 -0.41 11.09
N ILE A 2 -8.22 -0.65 9.76
CA ILE A 2 -7.12 -0.26 8.85
C ILE A 2 -6.80 1.25 8.91
N LYS A 3 -7.82 2.11 8.87
CA LYS A 3 -7.63 3.57 8.97
C LYS A 3 -7.06 4.03 10.32
N GLU A 4 -7.21 3.23 11.36
CA GLU A 4 -6.75 3.55 12.72
C GLU A 4 -5.33 3.05 12.98
N THR A 5 -4.88 2.02 12.25
CA THR A 5 -3.57 1.38 12.46
C THR A 5 -2.56 1.67 11.35
N ALA A 6 -2.98 2.25 10.23
CA ALA A 6 -2.08 2.65 9.15
C ALA A 6 -1.37 3.97 9.50
N ILE A 7 -0.20 3.86 10.13
CA ILE A 7 0.61 5.01 10.59
C ILE A 7 1.79 5.23 9.62
N PRO A 8 1.98 6.45 9.08
CA PRO A 8 3.13 6.78 8.25
C PRO A 8 4.47 6.67 9.01
N PRO A 9 5.59 6.32 8.34
CA PRO A 9 6.89 6.15 9.00
C PRO A 9 7.37 7.37 9.82
N THR A 10 7.07 8.59 9.35
CA THR A 10 7.39 9.84 10.05
C THR A 10 6.72 9.94 11.41
N VAL A 11 5.47 9.48 11.50
CA VAL A 11 4.65 9.48 12.71
C VAL A 11 4.99 8.27 13.58
N LEU A 12 5.28 7.12 12.97
CA LEU A 12 5.70 5.90 13.66
C LEU A 12 6.97 6.12 14.48
N ARG A 13 7.94 6.88 13.96
CA ARG A 13 9.15 7.25 14.73
C ARG A 13 8.80 7.96 16.03
N VAL A 14 7.89 8.92 16.00
CA VAL A 14 7.45 9.67 17.19
C VAL A 14 6.73 8.77 18.18
N HIS A 15 5.86 7.88 17.70
CA HIS A 15 5.21 6.90 18.57
C HIS A 15 6.20 5.94 19.22
N ASN A 16 7.19 5.45 18.48
CA ASN A 16 8.23 4.58 19.03
C ASN A 16 9.02 5.26 20.13
N GLU A 17 9.39 6.53 19.97
CA GLU A 17 10.07 7.28 21.04
C GLU A 17 9.18 7.44 22.29
N ARG A 18 7.88 7.78 22.12
CA ARG A 18 6.93 7.85 23.25
C ARG A 18 6.74 6.51 23.97
N VAL A 19 6.70 5.42 23.22
CA VAL A 19 6.58 4.07 23.79
C VAL A 19 7.84 3.73 24.58
N LYS A 20 9.04 4.04 24.07
CA LYS A 20 10.29 3.85 24.81
C LYS A 20 10.30 4.63 26.14
N GLU A 21 9.89 5.90 26.12
CA GLU A 21 9.76 6.73 27.34
C GLU A 21 8.78 6.10 28.34
N SER A 22 7.65 5.59 27.84
CA SER A 22 6.61 4.98 28.68
C SER A 22 7.02 3.64 29.28
N LEU A 23 7.84 2.86 28.58
CA LEU A 23 8.27 1.53 29.03
C LEU A 23 9.28 1.59 30.19
N GLN A 24 9.89 2.75 30.47
CA GLN A 24 10.82 2.98 31.59
C GLN A 24 11.91 1.90 31.74
N LEU A 25 12.34 1.27 30.63
CA LEU A 25 13.17 0.06 30.65
C LEU A 25 14.58 0.30 31.23
N VAL A 26 15.08 1.52 31.12
CA VAL A 26 16.41 1.92 31.61
C VAL A 26 16.51 1.81 33.13
N ASN A 27 15.41 2.05 33.85
CA ASN A 27 15.39 2.09 35.32
C ASN A 27 14.74 0.85 35.94
N ASN A 28 14.52 -0.21 35.15
CA ASN A 28 13.85 -1.41 35.65
C ASN A 28 14.83 -2.25 36.48
N GLU A 29 14.54 -2.38 37.78
CA GLU A 29 15.40 -3.10 38.74
C GLU A 29 15.67 -4.56 38.36
N TYR A 30 14.71 -5.25 37.73
CA TYR A 30 14.88 -6.64 37.32
C TYR A 30 15.84 -6.78 36.15
N LEU A 31 15.79 -5.83 35.20
CA LEU A 31 16.70 -5.81 34.06
C LEU A 31 18.12 -5.47 34.50
N THR A 32 18.28 -4.51 35.43
CA THR A 32 19.57 -4.18 36.03
C THR A 32 20.18 -5.37 36.77
N LYS A 33 19.38 -6.10 37.57
CA LYS A 33 19.82 -7.34 38.25
C LYS A 33 20.26 -8.42 37.27
N ALA A 34 19.61 -8.51 36.11
CA ALA A 34 19.96 -9.43 35.04
C ALA A 34 21.13 -8.93 34.15
N SER A 35 21.73 -7.77 34.45
CA SER A 35 22.76 -7.13 33.62
C SER A 35 22.31 -6.84 32.17
N VAL A 36 21.00 -6.71 31.96
CA VAL A 36 20.41 -6.38 30.65
C VAL A 36 20.27 -4.85 30.56
N HIS A 37 20.89 -4.28 29.53
CA HIS A 37 20.87 -2.85 29.27
C HIS A 37 20.13 -2.56 27.97
N PHE A 38 19.33 -1.50 27.95
CA PHE A 38 18.58 -1.08 26.77
C PHE A 38 19.23 0.16 26.17
N ASP A 39 19.51 0.09 24.87
CA ASP A 39 19.91 1.26 24.09
C ASP A 39 18.67 2.11 23.77
N THR A 40 18.77 3.41 23.99
CA THR A 40 17.71 4.37 23.69
C THR A 40 17.73 4.79 22.23
N THR A 41 18.88 4.67 21.57
CA THR A 41 19.05 5.04 20.17
C THR A 41 18.60 3.90 19.25
N PRO A 42 17.81 4.18 18.20
CA PRO A 42 17.54 3.17 17.18
C PRO A 42 18.83 2.68 16.53
N LEU A 43 18.93 1.36 16.32
CA LEU A 43 20.07 0.76 15.65
C LEU A 43 20.28 1.39 14.27
N HIS A 44 21.47 1.94 14.03
CA HIS A 44 21.85 2.40 12.70
C HIS A 44 22.19 1.19 11.82
N VAL A 45 21.63 1.17 10.61
CA VAL A 45 21.88 0.12 9.63
C VAL A 45 22.31 0.76 8.32
N ASP A 46 23.49 0.39 7.84
CA ASP A 46 23.93 0.74 6.50
C ASP A 46 23.11 -0.04 5.47
N TYR A 47 22.53 0.68 4.51
CA TYR A 47 21.72 0.08 3.46
C TYR A 47 22.11 0.61 2.09
N ARG A 48 21.78 -0.19 1.06
CA ARG A 48 21.91 0.19 -0.34
C ARG A 48 20.55 0.06 -1.00
N VAL A 49 20.12 1.09 -1.70
CA VAL A 49 18.90 1.04 -2.51
C VAL A 49 19.31 0.64 -3.93
N LEU A 50 18.88 -0.55 -4.35
CA LEU A 50 19.05 -0.97 -5.73
C LEU A 50 18.01 -0.26 -6.61
N GLY A 51 18.45 0.25 -7.76
CA GLY A 51 17.54 0.81 -8.75
C GLY A 51 16.59 -0.24 -9.30
N PRO A 52 15.39 0.15 -9.76
CA PRO A 52 14.44 -0.80 -10.30
C PRO A 52 14.97 -1.44 -11.58
N PRO A 53 14.66 -2.72 -11.84
CA PRO A 53 14.99 -3.36 -13.10
C PRO A 53 14.18 -2.74 -14.24
N ALA A 54 14.70 -2.87 -15.46
CA ALA A 54 13.94 -2.52 -16.64
C ALA A 54 12.94 -3.64 -16.98
N THR A 55 11.71 -3.25 -17.28
CA THR A 55 10.66 -4.16 -17.73
C THR A 55 10.60 -4.17 -19.25
N LEU A 56 10.44 -5.36 -19.83
CA LEU A 56 10.30 -5.56 -21.26
C LEU A 56 8.83 -5.77 -21.63
N TYR A 57 8.39 -5.01 -22.62
CA TYR A 57 7.05 -5.10 -23.21
C TYR A 57 7.12 -5.58 -24.66
N ARG A 58 5.96 -5.61 -25.32
CA ARG A 58 5.85 -5.95 -26.74
C ARG A 58 6.83 -5.14 -27.60
N ASN A 59 7.29 -5.75 -28.70
CA ASN A 59 8.21 -5.13 -29.68
C ASN A 59 9.54 -4.66 -29.06
N ASN A 60 10.02 -5.37 -28.03
CA ASN A 60 11.26 -5.05 -27.33
C ASN A 60 11.24 -3.64 -26.66
N HIS A 61 10.03 -3.11 -26.39
CA HIS A 61 9.89 -1.82 -25.73
C HIS A 61 10.31 -1.95 -24.26
N ARG A 62 11.37 -1.21 -23.90
CA ARG A 62 12.00 -1.30 -22.58
C ARG A 62 11.68 -0.06 -21.76
N VAL A 63 11.12 -0.27 -20.57
CA VAL A 63 10.81 0.83 -19.64
C VAL A 63 11.52 0.57 -18.32
N THR A 64 12.26 1.57 -17.86
CA THR A 64 12.86 1.57 -16.52
C THR A 64 12.11 2.62 -15.70
N PRO A 65 11.39 2.25 -14.63
CA PRO A 65 10.67 3.22 -13.84
C PRO A 65 11.63 4.13 -13.06
N ALA A 66 11.14 5.31 -12.67
CA ALA A 66 11.92 6.20 -11.81
C ALA A 66 12.15 5.55 -10.44
N ALA A 67 13.39 5.60 -9.96
CA ALA A 67 13.79 5.02 -8.67
C ALA A 67 13.06 5.62 -7.47
N SER A 68 12.51 6.84 -7.61
CA SER A 68 11.77 7.52 -6.55
C SER A 68 10.42 6.89 -6.25
N ASN A 69 9.79 6.26 -7.24
CA ASN A 69 8.40 5.80 -7.12
C ASN A 69 8.29 4.27 -7.23
N CYS A 70 9.25 3.60 -7.89
CA CYS A 70 9.23 2.15 -8.13
C CYS A 70 7.87 1.63 -8.62
N GLU A 71 7.13 2.46 -9.35
CA GLU A 71 5.80 2.15 -9.86
C GLU A 71 5.90 1.76 -11.33
N TRP A 72 5.43 0.55 -11.65
CA TRP A 72 5.24 0.12 -13.03
C TRP A 72 3.82 0.47 -13.45
N ARG A 73 3.69 1.29 -14.49
CA ARG A 73 2.40 1.44 -15.17
C ARG A 73 2.25 0.31 -16.18
N PRO A 74 1.07 -0.32 -16.27
CA PRO A 74 0.83 -1.36 -17.27
C PRO A 74 1.08 -0.79 -18.67
N GLY A 75 2.01 -1.39 -19.40
CA GLY A 75 2.17 -1.19 -20.84
C GLY A 75 1.51 -2.31 -21.63
N ASP A 76 1.74 -2.34 -22.95
CA ASP A 76 1.30 -3.45 -23.79
C ASP A 76 1.94 -4.77 -23.32
N ALA A 77 1.11 -5.78 -23.07
CA ALA A 77 1.59 -7.08 -22.61
C ALA A 77 2.63 -7.65 -23.59
N LEU A 78 3.71 -8.24 -23.03
CA LEU A 78 4.77 -8.88 -23.82
C LEU A 78 4.19 -9.89 -24.81
N VAL A 79 3.23 -10.68 -24.34
CA VAL A 79 2.42 -11.60 -25.15
C VAL A 79 0.96 -11.39 -24.77
N ASN A 80 0.09 -11.22 -25.77
CA ASN A 80 -1.36 -11.16 -25.52
C ASN A 80 -1.93 -12.57 -25.47
N ALA A 81 -2.76 -12.83 -24.47
CA ALA A 81 -3.65 -13.99 -24.51
C ALA A 81 -4.72 -13.78 -25.60
N GLN A 82 -5.06 -14.85 -26.32
CA GLN A 82 -6.22 -14.88 -27.19
C GLN A 82 -7.45 -15.29 -26.37
N ILE A 83 -8.44 -14.41 -26.30
CA ILE A 83 -9.70 -14.70 -25.62
C ILE A 83 -10.65 -15.31 -26.65
N GLY A 84 -10.84 -16.63 -26.62
CA GLY A 84 -11.76 -17.33 -27.51
C GLY A 84 -13.23 -17.09 -27.17
N THR A 85 -13.58 -17.18 -25.89
CA THR A 85 -14.93 -16.86 -25.39
C THR A 85 -14.83 -16.32 -23.98
N TRP A 86 -15.56 -15.25 -23.70
CA TRP A 86 -15.72 -14.71 -22.36
C TRP A 86 -17.21 -14.45 -22.12
N VAL A 87 -17.64 -14.62 -20.87
CA VAL A 87 -19.02 -14.35 -20.44
C VAL A 87 -18.92 -13.42 -19.24
N ALA A 88 -19.59 -12.27 -19.31
CA ALA A 88 -19.83 -11.45 -18.13
C ALA A 88 -21.32 -11.53 -17.78
N TYR A 89 -21.60 -11.75 -16.50
CA TYR A 89 -22.95 -11.69 -15.97
C TYR A 89 -22.96 -10.66 -14.85
N ALA A 90 -23.80 -9.64 -14.99
CA ALA A 90 -23.96 -8.60 -13.99
C ALA A 90 -25.19 -8.91 -13.13
N PHE A 91 -24.97 -9.16 -11.84
CA PHE A 91 -26.05 -9.13 -10.85
C PHE A 91 -26.31 -7.67 -10.49
N GLY A 92 -27.20 -7.01 -11.23
CA GLY A 92 -27.68 -5.67 -10.88
C GLY A 92 -28.54 -5.71 -9.62
N ASN A 93 -28.51 -4.65 -8.82
CA ASN A 93 -29.49 -4.46 -7.75
C ASN A 93 -30.87 -4.21 -8.40
N PRO A 94 -31.89 -5.08 -8.22
CA PRO A 94 -33.18 -4.97 -8.89
C PRO A 94 -33.92 -3.64 -8.60
N ALA A 95 -33.58 -2.97 -7.49
CA ALA A 95 -34.16 -1.67 -7.13
C ALA A 95 -33.70 -0.50 -8.04
N GLY A 96 -32.50 -0.57 -8.63
CA GLY A 96 -31.98 0.49 -9.52
C GLY A 96 -32.37 0.31 -10.99
N ASP A 97 -32.60 -0.94 -11.40
CA ASP A 97 -32.85 -1.28 -12.81
C ASP A 97 -34.30 -0.97 -13.25
N LEU A 98 -35.23 -0.94 -12.29
CA LEU A 98 -36.62 -0.52 -12.54
C LEU A 98 -36.70 0.99 -12.88
N MET A 99 -35.94 1.83 -12.17
CA MET A 99 -35.90 3.29 -12.42
C MET A 99 -35.25 3.64 -13.76
N ARG A 100 -34.25 2.85 -14.19
CA ARG A 100 -33.58 3.04 -15.49
C ARG A 100 -34.44 2.59 -16.67
N ARG A 101 -35.30 1.57 -16.50
CA ARG A 101 -36.24 1.09 -17.53
C ARG A 101 -37.52 1.93 -17.63
N LEU A 102 -37.90 2.68 -16.59
CA LEU A 102 -39.09 3.52 -16.59
C LEU A 102 -38.90 4.90 -17.23
N GLY A 103 -37.72 5.22 -17.77
CA GLY A 103 -37.52 6.46 -18.53
C GLY A 103 -37.81 7.75 -17.74
N LEU A 104 -37.76 7.70 -16.40
CA LEU A 104 -37.86 8.88 -15.56
C LEU A 104 -36.47 9.54 -15.48
N THR A 105 -36.08 10.17 -16.59
CA THR A 105 -34.96 11.11 -16.59
C THR A 105 -35.30 12.29 -15.70
N GLU A 106 -34.45 12.53 -14.72
CA GLU A 106 -34.27 13.72 -13.89
C GLU A 106 -34.89 15.02 -14.46
N THR A 107 -36.16 15.28 -14.19
CA THR A 107 -36.78 16.62 -14.35
C THR A 107 -37.38 17.17 -13.06
N MET A 108 -37.07 16.57 -11.90
CA MET A 108 -37.59 17.00 -10.60
C MET A 108 -36.52 17.48 -9.63
N TRP A 109 -35.54 18.27 -10.09
CA TRP A 109 -34.80 19.19 -9.21
C TRP A 109 -34.40 20.43 -10.01
N ARG A 110 -35.37 21.34 -10.19
CA ARG A 110 -35.12 22.77 -10.35
C ARG A 110 -35.81 23.49 -9.20
#